data_AF-Q117W5-F1
#
_entry.id   AF-Q117W5-F1
#
_cell.length_a   1.000
_cell.length_b   1.000
_cell.length_c   1.000
_cell.angle_alpha   90.00
_cell.angle_beta   90.00
_cell.angle_gamma   90.00
#
_symmetry.space_group_name_H-M   'P 1'
#
loop_
_entity.id
_entity.type
_entity.pdbx_description
1 polymer ?
#
loop_
_entity_poly.entity_id
_entity_poly.type
_entity_poly.pdbx_seq_one_letter_code
_entity_poly.pdbx_strand_id
1 'polypeptide(L)' 'MSMVLETHVEVSSLRGITRTVNLADNTVVSLARAASEKGQMIHNAHVQNINTSKISSDEFWSFVQKNENSASIRN' A
#
# COMPACT_ATOMS: atom_id res chain seq x y z
N MET A 1 14.53 -9.18 -9.51
CA MET A 1 13.48 -8.32 -8.93
C MET A 1 12.29 -8.35 -9.89
N SER A 2 11.04 -8.43 -9.43
CA SER A 2 9.88 -8.46 -10.35
C SER A 2 9.63 -7.05 -10.89
N MET A 3 9.60 -6.89 -12.22
CA MET A 3 9.29 -5.62 -12.91
C MET A 3 8.02 -4.97 -12.35
N VAL A 4 7.03 -5.78 -11.93
CA VAL A 4 5.80 -5.30 -11.29
C VAL A 4 6.08 -4.43 -10.06
N LEU A 5 7.00 -4.85 -9.17
CA LEU A 5 7.28 -4.14 -7.93
C LEU A 5 8.13 -2.88 -8.17
N GLU A 6 9.10 -2.95 -9.09
CA GLU A 6 9.91 -1.80 -9.48
C GLU A 6 9.02 -0.70 -10.05
N THR A 7 8.16 -1.04 -11.02
CA THR A 7 7.26 -0.08 -11.64
C THR A 7 6.23 0.48 -10.64
N HIS A 8 5.83 -0.31 -9.64
CA HIS A 8 4.92 0.14 -8.58
C HIS A 8 5.57 1.14 -7.62
N VAL A 9 6.83 0.92 -7.23
CA VAL A 9 7.60 1.86 -6.40
C VAL A 9 7.84 3.18 -7.12
N GLU A 10 8.01 3.14 -8.45
CA GLU A 10 8.06 4.33 -9.32
C GLU A 10 6.67 5.00 -9.54
N VAL A 11 5.69 4.67 -8.70
CA VAL A 11 4.36 5.31 -8.66
C VAL A 11 3.51 5.04 -9.92
N SER A 12 3.79 3.96 -10.67
CA SER A 12 2.90 3.58 -11.75
C SER A 12 1.60 2.97 -11.22
N SER A 13 0.48 3.41 -11.78
CA SER A 13 -0.83 2.82 -11.48
C SER A 13 -0.85 1.32 -11.83
N LEU A 14 -1.61 0.51 -11.08
CA LEU A 14 -1.75 -0.93 -11.36
C LEU A 14 -2.16 -1.20 -12.82
N ARG A 15 -3.08 -0.41 -13.37
CA ARG A 15 -3.46 -0.48 -14.79
C ARG A 15 -2.30 -0.20 -15.73
N GLY A 16 -1.46 0.78 -15.40
CA GLY A 16 -0.24 1.09 -16.17
C GLY A 16 0.73 -0.09 -16.15
N ILE A 17 0.94 -0.67 -14.97
CA ILE A 17 1.79 -1.85 -14.79
C ILE A 17 1.28 -3.03 -15.62
N THR A 18 -0.01 -3.37 -15.51
CA THR A 18 -0.68 -4.42 -16.30
C THR A 18 -0.43 -4.26 -17.81
N ARG A 19 -0.47 -3.03 -18.34
CA ARG A 19 -0.19 -2.75 -19.76
C ARG A 19 1.30 -2.90 -20.14
N THR A 20 2.21 -2.54 -19.24
CA THR A 20 3.66 -2.63 -19.48
C THR A 20 4.16 -4.07 -19.38
N VAL A 21 3.70 -4.82 -18.37
CA VAL A 21 4.22 -6.17 -18.04
C VAL A 21 3.41 -7.30 -18.68
N ASN A 22 2.30 -6.97 -19.35
CA ASN A 22 1.37 -7.91 -20.00
C ASN A 22 0.91 -9.06 -19.08
N LEU A 23 0.59 -8.73 -17.82
CA LEU A 23 -0.01 -9.66 -16.87
C LEU A 23 -1.47 -9.29 -16.63
N ALA A 24 -2.28 -10.26 -16.20
CA ALA A 24 -3.64 -9.99 -15.77
C ALA A 24 -3.65 -9.10 -14.52
N ASP A 25 -4.65 -8.22 -14.41
CA ASP A 25 -4.78 -7.26 -13.31
C ASP A 25 -4.78 -7.95 -11.93
N ASN A 26 -5.54 -9.05 -11.79
CA ASN A 26 -5.57 -9.85 -10.57
C ASN A 26 -4.20 -10.41 -10.15
N THR A 27 -3.33 -10.73 -11.13
CA THR A 27 -1.97 -11.20 -10.87
C THR A 27 -1.11 -10.05 -10.34
N VAL A 28 -1.18 -8.88 -10.98
CA VAL A 28 -0.47 -7.66 -10.54
C VAL A 28 -0.91 -7.27 -9.12
N VAL A 29 -2.21 -7.26 -8.86
CA VAL A 29 -2.79 -6.98 -7.53
C VAL A 29 -2.30 -7.99 -6.49
N SER A 30 -2.29 -9.28 -6.81
CA SER A 30 -1.85 -10.32 -5.86
C SER A 30 -0.37 -10.21 -5.52
N LEU A 31 0.47 -9.85 -6.51
CA LEU A 31 1.90 -9.59 -6.30
C LEU A 31 2.14 -8.36 -5.41
N ALA A 32 1.44 -7.25 -5.67
CA ALA A 32 1.54 -6.04 -4.86
C ALA A 32 1.11 -6.30 -3.41
N ARG A 33 0.02 -7.06 -3.19
CA ARG A 33 -0.45 -7.44 -1.85
C ARG A 33 0.57 -8.30 -1.11
N ALA A 34 1.08 -9.35 -1.74
CA ALA A 34 2.07 -10.23 -1.13
C ALA A 34 3.37 -9.48 -0.76
N ALA A 35 3.78 -8.49 -1.57
CA ALA A 35 4.90 -7.63 -1.26
C ALA A 35 4.61 -6.69 -0.08
N SER A 36 3.41 -6.13 0.00
CA SER A 36 2.97 -5.28 1.11
C SER A 36 2.99 -6.03 2.45
N GLU A 37 2.44 -7.24 2.50
CA GLU A 37 2.46 -8.10 3.70
C GLU A 37 3.89 -8.38 4.19
N LYS A 38 4.79 -8.76 3.27
CA LYS A 38 6.21 -8.96 3.60
C LYS A 38 6.91 -7.68 4.04
N GLY A 39 6.61 -6.56 3.37
CA GLY A 39 7.14 -5.24 3.72
C GLY A 39 6.76 -4.85 5.15
N GLN A 40 5.51 -5.09 5.54
CA GLN A 40 5.04 -4.85 6.89
C GLN A 40 5.77 -5.71 7.93
N MET A 41 5.99 -7.01 7.65
CA MET A 41 6.76 -7.88 8.54
C MET A 41 8.19 -7.37 8.75
N ILE A 42 8.87 -6.98 7.67
CA ILE A 42 10.24 -6.44 7.74
C ILE A 42 10.25 -5.11 8.50
N HIS A 43 9.33 -4.20 8.20
CA HIS A 43 9.17 -2.94 8.91
C HIS A 43 8.98 -3.18 10.41
N ASN A 44 8.03 -4.02 10.79
CA ASN A 44 7.73 -4.31 12.19
C ASN A 44 8.90 -4.99 12.92
N ALA A 45 9.73 -5.77 12.22
CA ALA A 45 10.92 -6.37 12.80
C ALA A 45 12.05 -5.35 13.05
N HIS A 46 12.20 -4.34 12.20
CA HIS A 46 13.30 -3.36 12.26
C HIS A 46 12.94 -2.09 13.05
N VAL A 47 11.69 -1.66 12.97
CA VAL A 47 11.19 -0.41 13.58
C VAL A 47 10.58 -0.75 14.94
N GLN A 48 11.45 -1.14 15.89
CA GLN A 48 11.06 -1.42 17.28
C GLN A 48 11.93 -0.63 18.25
N ASN A 49 11.34 -0.18 19.37
CA ASN A 49 12.03 0.49 20.48
C ASN A 49 12.96 1.64 20.03
N ILE A 50 12.53 2.42 19.03
CA ILE A 50 13.33 3.53 18.51
C ILE A 50 13.40 4.62 19.57
N ASN A 51 14.60 4.92 20.05
CA ASN A 51 14.84 6.05 20.94
C ASN A 51 14.71 7.35 20.15
N THR A 52 13.54 7.98 20.23
CA THR A 52 13.27 9.28 19.60
C THR A 52 12.76 10.27 20.62
N SER A 53 13.19 11.53 20.50
CA SER A 53 12.75 12.63 21.36
C SER A 53 11.39 13.19 20.96
N LYS A 54 10.97 12.98 19.70
CA LYS A 54 9.70 13.44 19.14
C LYS A 54 9.16 12.43 18.16
N ILE A 55 7.86 12.20 18.20
CA ILE A 55 7.14 11.37 17.24
C ILE A 55 6.25 12.31 16.43
N SER A 56 6.48 12.35 15.11
CA SER A 56 5.55 12.98 14.17
C SER A 56 4.73 11.88 13.53
N SER A 57 3.41 12.00 13.60
CA SER A 57 2.48 11.12 12.91
C SER A 57 1.70 11.97 11.92
N ASP A 58 1.58 11.46 10.69
CA ASP A 58 0.70 12.03 9.67
C ASP A 58 -0.36 10.99 9.31
N GLU A 59 -1.57 11.44 9.01
CA GLU A 59 -2.66 10.56 8.64
C GLU A 59 -2.59 10.28 7.14
N PHE A 60 -2.38 9.01 6.78
CA PHE A 60 -2.60 8.57 5.40
C PHE A 60 -4.10 8.52 5.13
N TRP A 61 -4.63 9.58 4.53
CA TRP A 61 -6.00 9.60 4.03
C TRP A 61 -6.12 8.70 2.80
N SER A 62 -6.64 7.49 3.00
CA SER A 62 -7.16 6.73 1.87
C SER A 62 -8.44 7.43 1.40
N PHE A 63 -8.45 7.93 0.16
CA PHE A 63 -9.68 8.32 -0.53
C PHE A 63 -10.49 7.04 -0.81
N VAL A 64 -11.10 6.48 0.24
CA VAL A 64 -12.11 5.44 0.12
C VAL A 64 -13.39 6.15 -0.30
N GLN A 65 -13.96 5.72 -1.42
CA GLN A 65 -15.30 6.12 -1.80
C GLN A 65 -16.22 5.89 -0.59
N LYS A 66 -16.86 6.95 -0.08
CA LYS A 66 -17.80 6.87 1.06
C LYS A 66 -18.78 5.73 0.80
N ASN A 67 -18.74 4.69 1.63
CA ASN A 67 -19.81 3.72 1.70
C ASN A 67 -20.88 4.32 2.62
N GLU A 68 -22.11 4.47 2.15
CA GLU A 68 -23.21 5.14 2.88
C GLU A 68 -23.43 4.56 4.30
N ASN A 69 -23.09 3.27 4.49
CA ASN A 69 -23.19 2.54 5.76
C ASN A 69 -22.11 2.88 6.81
N SER A 70 -21.14 3.74 6.50
CA SER A 70 -20.06 4.12 7.42
C SER A 70 -20.10 5.60 7.83
N ALA A 71 -21.14 6.33 7.44
CA ALA A 71 -21.38 7.67 7.96
C ALA A 71 -21.74 7.59 9.44
N SER A 72 -21.01 8.30 10.31
CA SER A 72 -21.43 8.45 11.70
C SER A 72 -22.81 9.10 11.72
N ILE A 73 -23.77 8.44 12.37
CA ILE A 73 -25.08 9.02 12.64
C ILE A 73 -24.81 10.24 13.53
N ARG A 74 -25.03 11.45 13.01
CA ARG A 74 -25.02 12.66 13.81
C ARG A 74 -26.23 12.60 14.74
N ASN A 75 -25.98 12.39 16.04
CA ASN A 75 -26.96 12.69 17.10
C ASN A 75 -27.22 14.20 17.15
#